data_AF-A0A120K8C3-F1
#
_entry.id   AF-A0A120K8C3-F1
#
_cell.length_a   1.000
_cell.length_b   1.000
_cell.length_c   1.000
_cell.angle_alpha   90.00
_cell.angle_beta   90.00
_cell.angle_gamma   90.00
#
_symmetry.space_group_name_H-M   'P 1'
#
loop_
_entity.id
_entity.type
_entity.pdbx_description
1 polymer ?
#
loop_
_entity_poly.entity_id
_entity_poly.type
_entity_poly.pdbx_seq_one_letter_code
_entity_poly.pdbx_strand_id
1 'polypeptide(L)'
;PALKSNWLIAHVITCFFGYAAFAIAFGISLMFLVKQSDAEGNSKLLANFPESSVLDELNHQMVMFGFLFLSIGIITGAVWANSAWGTYWSWDPKEIWS
;
A
#
# COMPACT_ATOMS: atom_id res chain seq x y z
N PRO A 1 27.50 12.20 -2.07
CA PRO A 1 26.23 12.51 -2.77
C PRO A 1 25.07 11.64 -2.23
N ALA A 2 24.21 12.21 -1.38
CA ALA A 2 23.12 11.49 -0.67
C ALA A 2 22.06 10.84 -1.60
N LEU A 3 22.04 11.25 -2.88
CA LEU A 3 21.14 10.76 -3.94
C LEU A 3 21.66 9.54 -4.72
N LYS A 4 22.82 8.98 -4.36
CA LYS A 4 23.40 7.77 -5.01
C LYS A 4 23.52 6.57 -4.07
N SER A 5 22.67 6.50 -3.03
CA SER A 5 22.65 5.36 -2.12
C SER A 5 21.66 4.31 -2.59
N ASN A 6 22.09 3.06 -2.75
CA ASN A 6 21.22 1.92 -3.09
C ASN A 6 20.07 1.74 -2.08
N TRP A 7 20.24 2.26 -0.86
CA TRP A 7 19.22 2.26 0.19
C TRP A 7 18.02 3.15 -0.11
N LEU A 8 18.22 4.30 -0.79
CA LEU A 8 17.10 5.16 -1.21
C LEU A 8 16.21 4.42 -2.22
N ILE A 9 16.83 3.73 -3.17
CA ILE A 9 16.12 2.97 -4.20
C ILE A 9 15.33 1.82 -3.57
N ALA A 10 15.93 1.08 -2.63
CA ALA A 10 15.25 0.01 -1.90
C ALA A 10 14.03 0.54 -1.12
N HIS A 11 14.18 1.67 -0.43
CA HIS A 11 13.08 2.32 0.29
C HIS A 11 11.94 2.74 -0.64
N VAL A 12 12.25 3.48 -1.72
CA VAL A 12 11.23 3.99 -2.65
C VAL A 12 10.47 2.84 -3.32
N ILE A 13 11.17 1.77 -3.73
CA ILE A 13 10.54 0.61 -4.38
C ILE A 13 9.61 -0.11 -3.40
N THR A 14 10.05 -0.36 -2.17
CA THR A 14 9.22 -1.06 -1.17
C THR A 14 7.98 -0.26 -0.78
N CYS A 15 8.11 1.06 -0.60
CA CYS A 15 6.97 1.95 -0.38
C CYS A 15 6.01 1.96 -1.59
N PHE A 16 6.54 2.01 -2.82
CA PHE A 16 5.71 1.99 -4.02
C PHE A 16 4.85 0.72 -4.12
N PHE A 17 5.43 -0.45 -3.85
CA PHE A 17 4.68 -1.71 -3.81
C PHE A 17 3.62 -1.74 -2.68
N GLY A 18 3.96 -1.21 -1.50
CA GLY A 18 2.99 -1.08 -0.40
C GLY A 18 1.79 -0.22 -0.79
N TYR A 19 2.02 0.97 -1.33
CA TYR A 19 0.94 1.86 -1.78
C TYR A 19 0.13 1.29 -2.95
N ALA A 20 0.79 0.63 -3.91
CA ALA A 20 0.10 -0.02 -5.01
C ALA A 20 -0.85 -1.12 -4.51
N ALA A 21 -0.43 -1.93 -3.53
CA ALA A 21 -1.28 -2.95 -2.93
C ALA A 21 -2.50 -2.35 -2.21
N PHE A 22 -2.31 -1.26 -1.45
CA PHE A 22 -3.44 -0.57 -0.81
C PHE A 22 -4.39 0.09 -1.82
N ALA A 23 -3.88 0.63 -2.93
CA ALA A 23 -4.72 1.18 -3.99
C ALA A 23 -5.59 0.09 -4.65
N ILE A 24 -5.04 -1.10 -4.87
CA ILE A 24 -5.79 -2.26 -5.38
C ILE A 24 -6.84 -2.72 -4.36
N ALA A 25 -6.47 -2.84 -3.08
CA ALA A 25 -7.40 -3.19 -2.00
C ALA A 25 -8.59 -2.21 -1.93
N PHE A 26 -8.33 -0.91 -2.06
CA PHE A 26 -9.38 0.11 -2.15
C PHE A 26 -10.31 -0.09 -3.35
N GLY A 27 -9.76 -0.41 -4.52
CA GLY A 27 -10.54 -0.71 -5.72
C GLY A 27 -11.43 -1.95 -5.56
N ILE A 28 -10.92 -3.01 -4.92
CA ILE A 28 -11.69 -4.23 -4.62
C ILE A 28 -12.80 -3.93 -3.61
N SER A 29 -12.51 -3.13 -2.58
CA SER A 29 -13.52 -2.71 -1.60
C SER A 29 -14.63 -1.88 -2.23
N LEU A 30 -14.31 -0.95 -3.14
CA LEU A 30 -15.31 -0.19 -3.89
C LEU A 30 -16.18 -1.11 -4.75
N MET A 31 -15.57 -2.09 -5.42
CA MET A 31 -16.29 -3.09 -6.21
C MET A 31 -17.23 -3.93 -5.35
N PHE A 32 -16.81 -4.32 -4.14
CA PHE A 32 -17.66 -5.01 -3.17
C PHE A 32 -18.86 -4.15 -2.76
N LEU A 33 -18.66 -2.85 -2.49
CA LEU A 33 -19.72 -1.93 -2.10
C LEU A 33 -20.72 -1.70 -3.23
N VAL A 34 -20.24 -1.51 -4.47
CA VAL A 34 -21.10 -1.40 -5.66
C VAL A 34 -21.93 -2.67 -5.84
N LYS A 35 -21.33 -3.85 -5.68
CA LYS A 35 -22.06 -5.13 -5.76
C LYS A 35 -23.13 -5.27 -4.67
N GLN A 36 -22.84 -4.80 -3.44
CA GLN A 36 -23.80 -4.81 -2.35
C GLN A 36 -24.95 -3.83 -2.57
N SER A 37 -24.69 -2.68 -3.21
CA SER A 37 -25.72 -1.69 -3.57
C SER A 37 -26.67 -2.18 -4.67
N ASP A 38 -26.24 -3.15 -5.49
CA ASP A 38 -26.99 -3.71 -6.62
C ASP A 38 -27.75 -5.00 -6.24
N ALA A 39 -28.25 -5.06 -5.00
CA ALA A 39 -28.99 -6.18 -4.45
C ALA A 39 -30.31 -6.51 -5.21
N GLU A 40 -30.78 -5.59 -6.07
CA GLU A 40 -32.00 -5.73 -6.86
C GLU A 40 -31.82 -6.45 -8.21
N GLY A 41 -30.59 -6.89 -8.56
CA GLY A 41 -30.36 -7.79 -9.69
C GLY A 41 -30.57 -7.18 -11.08
N ASN A 42 -30.51 -5.85 -11.20
CA ASN A 42 -30.83 -5.14 -12.45
C ASN A 42 -29.61 -5.06 -13.40
N SER A 43 -28.40 -5.19 -12.86
CA SER A 43 -27.15 -5.03 -13.62
C SER A 43 -26.59 -6.34 -14.15
N LYS A 44 -26.89 -6.68 -15.43
CA LYS A 44 -26.20 -7.76 -16.17
C LYS A 44 -24.67 -7.62 -16.19
N LEU A 45 -24.15 -6.41 -15.99
CA LEU A 45 -22.71 -6.14 -15.89
C LEU A 45 -22.09 -6.70 -14.60
N LEU A 46 -22.83 -6.78 -13.49
CA LEU A 46 -22.35 -7.31 -12.22
C LEU A 46 -22.41 -8.84 -12.12
N ALA A 47 -23.15 -9.50 -13.01
CA ALA A 47 -23.26 -10.96 -13.07
C ALA A 47 -21.94 -11.65 -13.45
N ASN A 48 -21.05 -10.95 -14.16
CA ASN A 48 -19.73 -11.46 -14.53
C ASN A 48 -18.65 -11.24 -13.46
N PHE A 49 -18.96 -10.54 -12.36
CA PHE A 49 -17.97 -10.28 -11.32
C PHE A 49 -17.79 -11.51 -10.41
N PRO A 50 -16.56 -11.71 -9.87
CA PRO A 50 -16.28 -12.81 -8.95
C PRO A 50 -17.23 -12.81 -7.74
N GLU A 51 -17.39 -13.97 -7.11
CA GLU A 51 -18.16 -14.11 -5.88
C GLU A 51 -17.70 -13.11 -4.81
N SER A 52 -18.63 -12.63 -3.97
CA SER A 52 -18.30 -11.67 -2.90
C SER A 52 -17.28 -12.23 -1.90
N SER A 53 -17.28 -13.54 -1.66
CA SER A 53 -16.28 -14.22 -0.82
C SER A 53 -14.87 -14.14 -1.42
N VAL A 54 -14.75 -14.32 -2.74
CA VAL A 54 -13.47 -14.21 -3.46
C VAL A 54 -12.94 -12.77 -3.43
N LEU A 55 -13.83 -11.78 -3.57
CA LEU A 55 -13.45 -10.37 -3.46
C LEU A 55 -12.95 -10.02 -2.04
N ASP A 56 -13.59 -10.55 -1.01
CA ASP A 56 -13.20 -10.31 0.38
C ASP A 56 -11.84 -10.95 0.71
N GLU A 57 -11.63 -12.21 0.30
CA GLU A 57 -10.35 -12.92 0.43
C GLU A 57 -9.22 -12.16 -0.30
N LEU A 58 -9.46 -11.74 -1.55
CA LEU A 58 -8.49 -10.95 -2.31
C LEU A 58 -8.18 -9.61 -1.64
N ASN A 59 -9.20 -8.91 -1.13
CA ASN A 59 -9.02 -7.66 -0.41
C ASN A 59 -8.16 -7.87 0.83
N HIS A 60 -8.48 -8.88 1.64
CA HIS A 60 -7.71 -9.21 2.83
C HIS A 60 -6.24 -9.53 2.50
N GLN A 61 -5.99 -10.33 1.46
CA GLN A 61 -4.65 -10.66 1.01
C GLN A 61 -3.87 -9.43 0.53
N MET A 62 -4.51 -8.52 -0.22
CA MET A 62 -3.87 -7.29 -0.69
C MET A 62 -3.54 -6.33 0.46
N VAL A 63 -4.41 -6.22 1.46
CA VAL A 63 -4.15 -5.40 2.66
C VAL A 63 -2.98 -5.96 3.46
N MET A 64 -2.96 -7.28 3.70
CA MET A 64 -1.85 -7.95 4.40
C MET A 64 -0.53 -7.77 3.66
N PHE A 65 -0.54 -7.91 2.33
CA PHE A 65 0.63 -7.68 1.49
C PHE A 65 1.10 -6.23 1.54
N GLY A 66 0.18 -5.26 1.43
CA GLY A 66 0.49 -3.84 1.55
C GLY A 66 1.09 -3.47 2.89
N PHE A 67 0.54 -4.01 3.98
CA PHE A 67 1.04 -3.79 5.35
C PHE A 67 2.45 -4.34 5.55
N LEU A 68 2.74 -5.53 5.02
CA LEU A 68 4.07 -6.13 5.06
C LEU A 68 5.09 -5.24 4.33
N PHE A 69 4.78 -4.83 3.10
CA PHE A 69 5.68 -3.99 2.30
C PHE A 69 5.87 -2.60 2.89
N LEU A 70 4.83 -2.01 3.48
CA LEU A 70 4.94 -0.75 4.20
C LEU A 70 5.87 -0.86 5.41
N SER A 71 5.78 -1.95 6.18
CA SER A 71 6.64 -2.20 7.33
C SER A 71 8.12 -2.29 6.92
N ILE A 72 8.40 -3.01 5.82
CA ILE A 72 9.76 -3.08 5.24
C ILE A 72 10.20 -1.70 4.72
N GLY A 73 9.28 -0.94 4.13
CA GLY A 73 9.51 0.45 3.69
C GLY A 73 9.96 1.35 4.84
N ILE A 74 9.31 1.27 6.01
CA ILE A 74 9.69 2.03 7.20
C ILE A 74 11.11 1.64 7.67
N ILE A 75 11.41 0.34 7.74
CA ILE A 75 12.74 -0.14 8.17
C ILE A 75 13.84 0.33 7.21
N THR A 76 13.62 0.17 5.90
CA THR A 76 14.59 0.60 4.89
C THR A 76 14.74 2.12 4.83
N GLY A 77 13.67 2.86 5.13
CA GLY A 77 13.69 4.32 5.28
C GLY A 77 14.56 4.78 6.45
N ALA A 78 14.45 4.13 7.61
CA ALA A 78 15.29 4.41 8.77
C ALA A 78 16.78 4.14 8.51
N VAL A 79 17.10 3.07 7.77
CA VAL A 79 18.48 2.76 7.35
C VAL A 79 19.02 3.82 6.38
N TRP A 80 18.18 4.28 5.44
CA TRP A 80 18.57 5.37 4.54
C TRP A 80 18.81 6.69 5.30
N ALA A 81 17.96 7.04 6.27
CA ALA A 81 18.12 8.23 7.10
C ALA A 81 19.49 8.24 7.81
N ASN A 82 19.90 7.10 8.36
CA ASN A 82 21.24 6.94 8.95
C ASN A 82 22.35 7.14 7.92
N SER A 83 22.22 6.58 6.71
CA SER A 83 23.22 6.74 5.65
C SER A 83 23.28 8.16 5.07
N ALA A 84 22.18 8.92 5.08
CA ALA A 84 22.08 10.25 4.48
C ALA A 84 22.44 11.38 5.46
N TRP A 85 22.05 11.23 6.73
CA TRP A 85 22.18 12.27 7.75
C TRP A 85 23.02 11.87 8.96
N GLY A 86 23.56 10.64 8.99
CA GLY A 86 24.39 10.14 10.10
C GLY A 86 23.59 9.78 11.36
N THR A 87 22.27 9.85 11.30
CA THR A 87 21.35 9.59 12.42
C THR A 87 20.09 8.92 11.89
N TYR A 88 19.55 7.95 12.64
CA TYR A 88 18.34 7.20 12.24
C TYR A 88 17.07 8.04 12.29
N TRP A 89 17.04 9.08 13.14
CA TRP A 89 15.90 9.94 13.38
C TRP A 89 16.36 11.24 14.02
N SER A 90 16.16 12.39 13.36
CA SER A 90 16.77 13.66 13.76
C SER A 90 15.81 14.67 14.38
N TRP A 91 14.51 14.36 14.48
CA TRP A 91 13.46 15.26 15.00
C TRP A 91 13.42 16.64 14.29
N ASP A 92 13.90 16.71 13.06
CA ASP A 92 13.86 17.93 12.24
C ASP A 92 12.40 18.17 11.82
N PRO A 93 11.85 19.40 11.74
CA PRO A 93 10.42 19.63 11.46
C PRO A 93 9.88 18.94 10.20
N LYS A 94 10.77 18.70 9.22
CA LYS A 94 10.50 17.93 8.00
C LYS A 94 10.24 16.42 8.22
N GLU A 95 10.62 15.86 9.37
CA GLU A 95 10.49 14.43 9.71
C GLU A 95 9.28 14.17 10.63
N ILE A 96 8.76 15.18 11.32
CA ILE A 96 7.65 15.04 12.29
C ILE A 96 6.32 15.60 11.77
N TRP A 97 6.36 16.53 10.80
CA TRP A 97 5.19 17.28 10.33
C TRP A 97 4.91 17.15 8.82
N SER A 98 5.63 16.29 8.09
CA SER A 98 5.30 15.95 6.70
C SER A 98 4.46 14.69 6.60
#